data_AF-D5XDG2-F1
#
_entry.id   AF-D5XDG2-F1
#
_cell.length_a   1.000
_cell.length_b   1.000
_cell.length_c   1.000
_cell.angle_alpha   90.00
_cell.angle_beta   90.00
_cell.angle_gamma   90.00
#
_symmetry.space_group_name_H-M   'P 1'
#
loop_
_entity.id
_entity.type
_entity.pdbx_description
1 polymer ?
#
loop_
_entity_poly.entity_id
_entity_poly.type
_entity_poly.pdbx_seq_one_letter_code
_entity_poly.pdbx_strand_id
1 'polypeptide(L)'
;MIKNGNGVDETSLNGKPPSASEVQTVELVLPNDTNLLGNLLGGRLMHWMDLAGAMAASRHANSIVATVAVDSLDFRHPVRQGEMVILKAKLTWVGNTSMEVIVRAYAENMISGNVILTNEAYFTFVALDENGRPKKVPPLVPETEEEMKACREAEERRKKRLQRRGK
;
A
#
# COMPACT_ATOMS: atom_id res chain seq x y z
N MET A 1 -19.87 -4.15 -49.76
CA MET A 1 -20.99 -4.00 -48.79
C MET A 1 -20.97 -5.23 -47.92
N ILE A 2 -20.74 -5.26 -46.60
CA ILE A 2 -20.62 -4.27 -45.52
C ILE A 2 -19.63 -4.90 -44.52
N LYS A 3 -18.61 -4.15 -44.07
CA LYS A 3 -17.84 -4.47 -42.86
C LYS A 3 -18.72 -4.12 -41.66
N ASN A 4 -18.82 -4.99 -40.66
CA ASN A 4 -19.18 -4.70 -39.28
C ASN A 4 -18.61 -5.88 -38.46
N GLY A 5 -17.71 -5.74 -37.48
CA GLY A 5 -17.40 -4.58 -36.65
C GLY A 5 -17.45 -5.05 -35.19
N ASN A 6 -16.35 -4.84 -34.47
CA ASN A 6 -16.17 -4.98 -33.02
C ASN A 6 -15.81 -6.38 -32.49
N GLY A 7 -14.55 -6.77 -32.73
CA GLY A 7 -13.82 -7.55 -31.72
C GLY A 7 -13.60 -6.64 -30.50
N VAL A 8 -14.42 -6.81 -29.47
CA VAL A 8 -14.12 -6.26 -28.15
C VAL A 8 -12.95 -7.08 -27.63
N ASP A 9 -11.83 -6.42 -27.33
CA ASP A 9 -10.66 -7.04 -26.73
C ASP A 9 -11.04 -7.55 -25.32
N GLU A 10 -11.36 -8.84 -25.21
CA GLU A 10 -11.74 -9.55 -23.98
C GLU A 10 -10.63 -9.57 -22.91
N THR A 11 -9.46 -8.94 -23.16
CA THR A 11 -8.31 -8.97 -22.25
C THR A 11 -8.09 -7.70 -21.42
N SER A 12 -9.02 -6.74 -21.48
CA SER A 12 -8.97 -5.53 -20.65
C SER A 12 -9.67 -5.75 -19.30
N LEU A 13 -8.90 -5.76 -18.21
CA LEU A 13 -9.44 -5.82 -16.86
C LEU A 13 -10.18 -4.51 -16.56
N ASN A 14 -11.39 -4.59 -16.00
CA ASN A 14 -12.12 -3.42 -15.55
C ASN A 14 -11.32 -2.66 -14.49
N GLY A 15 -11.16 -1.34 -14.68
CA GLY A 15 -10.48 -0.49 -13.72
C GLY A 15 -11.20 -0.44 -12.38
N LYS A 16 -10.44 -0.19 -11.30
CA LYS A 16 -10.98 -0.05 -9.93
C LYS A 16 -10.51 1.28 -9.34
N PRO A 17 -11.36 1.98 -8.56
CA PRO A 17 -10.94 3.19 -7.86
C PRO A 17 -10.04 2.88 -6.66
N PRO A 18 -9.22 3.83 -6.18
CA PRO A 18 -8.44 3.66 -4.96
C PRO A 18 -9.26 3.20 -3.75
N SER A 19 -10.49 3.70 -3.62
CA SER A 19 -11.44 3.33 -2.56
C SER A 19 -11.72 1.82 -2.50
N ALA A 20 -11.73 1.13 -3.64
CA ALA A 20 -11.94 -0.32 -3.70
C ALA A 20 -10.79 -1.15 -3.11
N SER A 21 -9.65 -0.52 -2.82
CA SER A 21 -8.47 -1.16 -2.23
C SER A 21 -8.31 -0.89 -0.73
N GLU A 22 -9.09 0.01 -0.14
CA GLU A 22 -8.83 0.53 1.20
C GLU A 22 -8.82 -0.56 2.29
N VAL A 23 -7.76 -0.58 3.08
CA VAL A 23 -7.61 -1.42 4.28
C VAL A 23 -7.44 -0.50 5.47
N GLN A 24 -8.14 -0.84 6.55
CA GLN A 24 -7.79 -0.36 7.88
C GLN A 24 -7.57 -1.55 8.82
N THR A 25 -6.45 -1.56 9.53
CA THR A 25 -6.21 -2.48 10.64
C THR A 25 -5.87 -1.67 11.90
N VAL A 26 -6.13 -2.27 13.06
CA VAL A 26 -5.85 -1.67 14.37
C VAL A 26 -5.15 -2.72 15.22
N GLU A 27 -3.97 -2.38 15.73
CA GLU A 27 -3.15 -3.27 16.56
C GLU A 27 -2.92 -2.63 17.92
N LEU A 28 -3.05 -3.41 19.00
CA LEU A 28 -2.67 -2.97 20.34
C LEU A 28 -1.18 -3.23 20.57
N VAL A 29 -0.43 -2.23 21.05
CA VAL A 29 0.99 -2.41 21.38
C VAL A 29 1.13 -3.16 22.70
N LEU A 30 1.50 -4.44 22.62
CA LEU A 30 1.72 -5.31 23.77
C LEU A 30 3.20 -5.30 24.21
N PRO A 31 3.53 -5.80 25.43
CA PRO A 31 4.92 -5.83 25.90
C PRO A 31 5.91 -6.48 24.91
N ASN A 32 5.49 -7.56 24.24
CA ASN A 32 6.34 -8.28 23.27
C ASN A 32 6.58 -7.49 21.96
N ASP A 33 5.81 -6.43 21.72
CA ASP A 33 6.01 -5.54 20.56
C ASP A 33 7.01 -4.43 20.85
N THR A 34 7.48 -4.28 22.09
CA THR A 34 8.24 -3.11 22.55
C THR A 34 9.74 -3.36 22.72
N ASN A 35 10.51 -2.29 22.60
CA ASN A 35 11.92 -2.26 22.99
C ASN A 35 12.08 -1.96 24.49
N LEU A 36 13.32 -1.93 24.97
CA LEU A 36 13.65 -1.69 26.39
C LEU A 36 13.17 -0.32 26.92
N LEU A 37 12.76 0.61 26.04
CA LEU A 37 12.22 1.93 26.40
C LEU A 37 10.68 1.95 26.45
N GLY A 38 10.03 0.80 26.25
CA GLY A 38 8.57 0.70 26.20
C GLY A 38 7.94 1.28 24.92
N ASN A 39 8.75 1.49 23.88
CA ASN A 39 8.28 1.95 22.58
C ASN A 39 8.17 0.78 21.61
N LEU A 40 7.17 0.81 20.73
CA LEU A 40 7.00 -0.13 19.64
C LEU A 40 8.30 -0.32 18.84
N LEU A 41 8.68 -1.57 18.64
CA LEU A 41 9.80 -1.95 17.79
C LEU A 41 9.52 -1.52 16.35
N GLY A 42 10.46 -0.79 15.74
CA GLY A 42 10.33 -0.35 14.34
C GLY A 42 10.11 -1.52 13.38
N GLY A 43 10.77 -2.66 13.61
CA GLY A 43 10.55 -3.89 12.84
C GLY A 43 9.12 -4.44 12.93
N ARG A 44 8.50 -4.33 14.10
CA ARG A 44 7.11 -4.76 14.32
C ARG A 44 6.14 -3.84 13.58
N LEU A 45 6.36 -2.53 13.65
CA LEU A 45 5.57 -1.57 12.89
C LEU A 45 5.68 -1.80 11.38
N MET A 46 6.90 -2.01 10.87
CA MET A 46 7.13 -2.30 9.45
C MET A 46 6.41 -3.57 9.01
N HIS A 47 6.42 -4.62 9.83
CA HIS A 47 5.69 -5.85 9.55
C HIS A 47 4.19 -5.61 9.42
N TRP A 48 3.58 -4.85 10.34
CA TRP A 48 2.15 -4.53 10.25
C TRP A 48 1.82 -3.63 9.05
N MET A 49 2.68 -2.65 8.75
CA MET A 49 2.51 -1.80 7.57
C MET A 49 2.58 -2.60 6.27
N ASP A 50 3.52 -3.54 6.16
CA ASP A 50 3.65 -4.44 5.00
C ASP A 50 2.40 -5.31 4.84
N LEU A 51 1.89 -5.90 5.93
CA LEU A 51 0.65 -6.68 5.90
C LEU A 51 -0.56 -5.85 5.44
N ALA A 52 -0.75 -4.65 6.00
CA ALA A 52 -1.83 -3.76 5.59
C ALA A 52 -1.71 -3.39 4.10
N GLY A 53 -0.49 -3.11 3.63
CA GLY A 53 -0.20 -2.83 2.23
C GLY A 53 -0.51 -4.03 1.32
N ALA A 54 -0.08 -5.23 1.73
CA ALA A 54 -0.29 -6.47 1.00
C ALA A 54 -1.77 -6.82 0.89
N MET A 55 -2.57 -6.58 1.94
CA MET A 55 -4.03 -6.75 1.92
C MET A 55 -4.68 -5.81 0.90
N ALA A 56 -4.26 -4.54 0.85
CA ALA A 56 -4.81 -3.56 -0.11
C ALA A 56 -4.46 -3.95 -1.56
N ALA A 57 -3.19 -4.28 -1.80
CA ALA A 57 -2.70 -4.76 -3.09
C ALA A 57 -3.41 -6.05 -3.54
N SER A 58 -3.59 -7.01 -2.63
CA SER A 58 -4.26 -8.29 -2.92
C SER A 58 -5.74 -8.07 -3.25
N ARG A 59 -6.43 -7.19 -2.53
CA ARG A 59 -7.83 -6.83 -2.82
C ARG A 59 -7.98 -6.18 -4.20
N HIS A 60 -7.05 -5.33 -4.58
CA HIS A 60 -7.05 -4.70 -5.89
C HIS A 60 -6.74 -5.71 -7.01
N ALA A 61 -5.71 -6.53 -6.83
CA ALA A 61 -5.26 -7.50 -7.83
C ALA A 61 -6.12 -8.77 -7.92
N ASN A 62 -6.93 -9.08 -6.90
CA ASN A 62 -7.56 -10.39 -6.73
C ASN A 62 -6.52 -11.53 -6.88
N SER A 63 -5.39 -11.38 -6.18
CA SER A 63 -4.25 -12.29 -6.26
C SER A 63 -3.35 -12.18 -5.04
N ILE A 64 -2.53 -13.20 -4.82
CA ILE A 64 -1.38 -13.11 -3.91
C ILE A 64 -0.38 -12.10 -4.47
N VAL A 65 0.28 -11.36 -3.58
CA VAL A 65 1.27 -10.34 -3.94
C VAL A 65 2.59 -10.59 -3.21
N ALA A 66 3.67 -10.10 -3.80
CA ALA A 66 4.98 -10.04 -3.15
C ALA A 66 5.45 -8.58 -3.03
N THR A 67 6.01 -8.23 -1.86
CA THR A 67 6.65 -6.94 -1.62
C THR A 67 7.97 -6.87 -2.37
N VAL A 68 8.19 -5.82 -3.17
CA VAL A 68 9.43 -5.65 -3.96
C VAL A 68 10.23 -4.41 -3.58
N ALA A 69 9.62 -3.43 -2.92
CA ALA A 69 10.30 -2.25 -2.43
C ALA A 69 9.48 -1.54 -1.36
N VAL A 70 10.18 -0.81 -0.48
CA VAL A 70 9.60 0.15 0.46
C VAL A 70 10.33 1.48 0.26
N ASP A 71 9.58 2.55 0.03
CA ASP A 71 10.09 3.90 -0.16
C ASP A 71 9.60 4.83 0.97
N SER A 72 10.46 5.78 1.37
CA SER A 72 10.15 6.91 2.27
C SER A 72 9.56 6.54 3.64
N LEU A 73 10.15 5.58 4.36
CA LEU A 73 9.74 5.27 5.74
C LEU A 73 10.55 6.09 6.75
N ASP A 74 9.89 7.03 7.43
CA ASP A 74 10.47 7.85 8.50
C ASP A 74 9.69 7.71 9.82
N PHE A 75 10.37 7.34 10.90
CA PHE A 75 9.81 7.21 12.25
C PHE A 75 9.77 8.58 12.95
N ARG A 76 8.62 9.27 12.88
CA ARG A 76 8.49 10.66 13.40
C ARG A 76 8.15 10.72 14.88
N HIS A 77 7.28 9.81 15.34
CA HIS A 77 6.80 9.77 16.72
C HIS A 77 6.86 8.35 17.27
N PRO A 78 7.33 8.15 18.52
CA PRO A 78 7.26 6.84 19.15
C PRO A 78 5.81 6.45 19.44
N VAL A 79 5.50 5.16 19.30
CA VAL A 79 4.25 4.57 19.78
C VAL A 79 4.57 3.81 21.06
N ARG A 80 3.83 4.07 22.14
CA ARG A 80 4.10 3.48 23.45
C ARG A 80 3.33 2.20 23.69
N GLN A 81 3.83 1.36 24.60
CA GLN A 81 3.08 0.22 25.12
C GLN A 81 1.69 0.66 25.60
N GLY A 82 0.66 -0.12 25.22
CA GLY A 82 -0.73 0.16 25.58
C GLY A 82 -1.43 1.21 24.70
N GLU A 83 -0.73 1.84 23.75
CA GLU A 83 -1.37 2.62 22.69
C GLU A 83 -1.83 1.69 21.56
N MET A 84 -2.77 2.16 20.74
CA MET A 84 -3.15 1.49 19.50
C MET A 84 -2.35 2.04 18.33
N VAL A 85 -2.09 1.19 17.33
CA VAL A 85 -1.61 1.57 16.01
C VAL A 85 -2.75 1.39 15.02
N ILE A 86 -3.22 2.49 14.44
CA ILE A 86 -4.17 2.46 13.32
C ILE A 86 -3.37 2.51 12.01
N LEU A 87 -3.53 1.51 11.17
CA LEU A 87 -2.91 1.44 9.86
C LEU A 87 -3.96 1.65 8.79
N LYS A 88 -3.71 2.60 7.88
CA LYS A 88 -4.57 2.87 6.73
C LYS A 88 -3.76 2.66 5.47
N ALA A 89 -4.21 1.76 4.60
CA ALA A 89 -3.54 1.44 3.35
C ALA A 89 -4.49 1.59 2.16
N LYS A 90 -3.99 2.19 1.06
CA LYS A 90 -4.72 2.27 -0.21
C LYS A 90 -3.77 2.41 -1.39
N LEU A 91 -4.20 1.97 -2.57
CA LEU A 91 -3.39 2.10 -3.78
C LEU A 91 -3.25 3.57 -4.18
N THR A 92 -2.05 3.93 -4.61
CA THR A 92 -1.73 5.22 -5.24
C THR A 92 -1.45 5.07 -6.72
N TRP A 93 -1.01 3.88 -7.17
CA TRP A 93 -0.67 3.65 -8.57
C TRP A 93 -0.68 2.17 -8.96
N VAL A 94 -0.95 1.90 -10.24
CA VAL A 94 -0.90 0.56 -10.85
C VAL A 94 -0.15 0.62 -12.18
N GLY A 95 0.78 -0.31 -12.37
CA GLY A 95 1.46 -0.59 -13.64
C GLY A 95 0.86 -1.82 -14.34
N ASN A 96 1.68 -2.58 -15.08
CA ASN A 96 1.20 -3.80 -15.72
C ASN A 96 0.93 -4.92 -14.70
N THR A 97 1.92 -5.23 -13.86
CA THR A 97 1.88 -6.28 -12.82
C THR A 97 2.20 -5.77 -11.42
N SER A 98 2.66 -4.52 -11.33
CA SER A 98 3.12 -3.89 -10.09
C SER A 98 2.13 -2.84 -9.59
N MET A 99 2.07 -2.65 -8.29
CA MET A 99 1.19 -1.68 -7.62
C MET A 99 2.00 -0.88 -6.60
N GLU A 100 1.68 0.39 -6.42
CA GLU A 100 2.13 1.18 -5.26
C GLU A 100 0.97 1.38 -4.29
N VAL A 101 1.25 1.17 -3.00
CA VAL A 101 0.32 1.34 -1.89
C VAL A 101 0.91 2.32 -0.89
N ILE A 102 0.18 3.37 -0.57
CA ILE A 102 0.50 4.23 0.57
C ILE A 102 -0.01 3.57 1.85
N VAL A 103 0.83 3.52 2.88
CA VAL A 103 0.45 3.04 4.21
C VAL A 103 0.79 4.11 5.23
N ARG A 104 -0.22 4.54 5.99
CA ARG A 104 -0.09 5.50 7.10
C ARG A 104 -0.35 4.82 8.43
N ALA A 105 0.54 5.02 9.38
CA ALA A 105 0.41 4.53 10.74
C ALA A 105 0.13 5.69 11.71
N TYR A 106 -0.88 5.54 12.55
CA TYR A 106 -1.24 6.51 13.58
C TYR A 106 -1.12 5.86 14.95
N ALA A 107 -0.53 6.57 15.91
CA ALA A 107 -0.64 6.21 17.33
C ALA A 107 -1.93 6.80 17.87
N GLU A 108 -2.71 5.98 18.57
CA GLU A 108 -3.89 6.41 19.31
C GLU A 108 -3.73 6.09 20.80
N ASN A 109 -3.87 7.13 21.63
CA ASN A 109 -3.93 6.99 23.07
C ASN A 109 -5.39 6.91 23.50
N MET A 110 -5.86 5.72 23.86
CA MET A 110 -7.27 5.44 24.19
C MET A 110 -7.82 6.25 25.38
N ILE A 111 -6.96 6.65 26.32
CA ILE A 111 -7.38 7.37 27.53
C ILE A 111 -7.61 8.85 27.21
N SER A 112 -6.70 9.46 26.45
CA SER A 112 -6.81 10.87 26.07
C SER A 112 -7.61 11.12 24.79
N GLY A 113 -7.80 10.11 23.95
CA GLY A 113 -8.37 10.23 22.61
C GLY A 113 -7.42 10.85 21.57
N ASN A 114 -6.16 11.12 21.93
CA ASN A 114 -5.19 11.73 21.01
C ASN A 114 -4.77 10.75 19.91
N VAL A 115 -4.80 11.22 18.67
CA VAL A 115 -4.37 10.48 17.47
C VAL A 115 -3.30 11.26 16.73
N ILE A 116 -2.14 10.64 16.48
CA ILE A 116 -1.00 11.30 15.83
C ILE A 116 -0.46 10.43 14.70
N LEU A 117 -0.23 11.02 13.52
CA LEU A 117 0.46 10.34 12.41
C LEU A 117 1.92 10.10 12.80
N THR A 118 2.32 8.84 12.86
CA THR A 118 3.69 8.46 13.28
C THR A 118 4.58 8.18 12.08
N ASN A 119 4.04 7.51 11.06
CA ASN A 119 4.77 7.03 9.90
C ASN A 119 3.89 7.09 8.65
N GLU A 120 4.51 7.38 7.52
CA GLU A 120 3.95 7.22 6.18
C GLU A 120 5.01 6.48 5.36
N ALA A 121 4.61 5.53 4.53
CA ALA A 121 5.51 4.83 3.62
C ALA A 121 4.78 4.39 2.35
N TYR A 122 5.56 4.16 1.29
CA TYR A 122 5.07 3.70 0.00
C TYR A 122 5.63 2.32 -0.30
N PHE A 123 4.75 1.32 -0.34
CA PHE A 123 5.11 -0.06 -0.61
C PHE A 123 4.85 -0.36 -2.08
N THR A 124 5.80 -1.02 -2.74
CA THR A 124 5.60 -1.56 -4.07
C THR A 124 5.38 -3.06 -3.98
N PHE A 125 4.30 -3.52 -4.58
CA PHE A 125 3.94 -4.93 -4.68
C PHE A 125 3.92 -5.40 -6.13
N VAL A 126 4.09 -6.69 -6.35
CA VAL A 126 3.84 -7.37 -7.64
C VAL A 126 2.80 -8.46 -7.42
N ALA A 127 1.76 -8.48 -8.25
CA ALA A 127 0.77 -9.57 -8.24
C ALA A 127 1.33 -10.83 -8.89
N LEU A 128 1.04 -11.99 -8.30
CA LEU A 128 1.53 -13.29 -8.76
C LEU A 128 0.38 -14.20 -9.17
N ASP A 129 0.59 -15.03 -10.19
CA ASP A 129 -0.29 -16.13 -10.55
C ASP A 129 -0.02 -17.38 -9.69
N GLU A 130 -0.74 -18.48 -9.96
CA GLU A 130 -0.61 -19.75 -9.23
C GLU A 130 0.77 -20.39 -9.36
N ASN A 131 1.55 -20.01 -10.37
CA ASN A 131 2.91 -20.48 -10.61
C ASN A 131 3.97 -19.50 -10.06
N GLY A 132 3.56 -18.47 -9.32
CA GLY A 132 4.45 -17.44 -8.79
C GLY A 132 4.99 -16.48 -9.85
N ARG A 133 4.39 -16.38 -11.03
CA ARG A 133 4.81 -15.46 -12.10
C ARG A 133 4.02 -14.14 -12.05
N PRO A 134 4.59 -13.01 -12.48
CA PRO A 134 3.88 -11.73 -12.48
C PRO A 134 2.57 -11.78 -13.28
N LYS A 135 1.46 -11.36 -12.66
CA LYS A 135 0.10 -11.35 -13.21
C LYS A 135 -0.37 -9.93 -13.50
N LYS A 136 -1.11 -9.74 -14.59
CA LYS A 136 -1.72 -8.44 -14.97
C LYS A 136 -2.71 -7.99 -13.90
N VAL A 137 -2.69 -6.70 -13.57
CA VAL A 137 -3.51 -6.10 -12.50
C VAL A 137 -4.58 -5.16 -13.11
N PRO A 138 -5.80 -5.08 -12.54
CA PRO A 138 -6.79 -4.07 -12.94
C PRO A 138 -6.23 -2.64 -12.87
N PRO A 139 -6.44 -1.77 -13.88
CA PRO A 139 -6.01 -0.38 -13.82
C PRO A 139 -6.58 0.36 -12.61
N LEU A 140 -5.82 1.30 -12.04
CA LEU A 140 -6.32 2.21 -11.02
C LEU A 140 -7.06 3.37 -11.69
N VAL A 141 -8.24 3.73 -11.19
CA VAL A 141 -9.06 4.84 -11.69
C VAL A 141 -9.23 5.88 -10.59
N PRO A 142 -8.30 6.84 -10.43
CA PRO A 142 -8.44 7.93 -9.47
C PRO A 142 -9.70 8.76 -9.74
N GLU A 143 -10.44 9.11 -8.69
CA GLU A 143 -11.72 9.83 -8.80
C GLU A 143 -11.61 11.29 -8.34
N THR A 144 -10.62 11.61 -7.49
CA THR A 144 -10.41 12.96 -6.95
C THR A 144 -9.10 13.59 -7.42
N GLU A 145 -9.00 14.92 -7.34
CA GLU A 145 -7.76 15.67 -7.63
C GLU A 145 -6.59 15.21 -6.78
N GLU A 146 -6.85 14.88 -5.51
CA GLU A 146 -5.86 14.38 -4.56
C GLU A 146 -5.35 13.00 -4.98
N GLU A 147 -6.23 12.12 -5.45
CA GLU A 147 -5.87 10.79 -5.95
C GLU A 147 -5.12 10.87 -7.27
N MET A 148 -5.55 11.74 -8.19
CA MET A 148 -4.84 12.00 -9.44
C MET A 148 -3.43 12.53 -9.16
N LYS A 149 -3.29 13.44 -8.19
CA LYS A 149 -1.98 13.93 -7.73
C LYS A 149 -1.13 12.81 -7.14
N ALA A 150 -1.70 11.99 -6.25
CA ALA A 150 -0.99 10.86 -5.64
C ALA A 150 -0.48 9.86 -6.68
N CYS A 151 -1.26 9.62 -7.75
CA CYS A 151 -0.87 8.78 -8.88
C CYS A 151 0.31 9.36 -9.66
N ARG A 152 0.32 10.68 -9.94
CA ARG A 152 1.47 11.35 -10.57
C ARG A 152 2.74 11.25 -9.72
N GLU A 153 2.63 11.48 -8.42
CA GLU A 153 3.78 11.38 -7.49
C GLU A 153 4.32 9.94 -7.39
N ALA A 154 3.44 8.94 -7.47
CA ALA A 154 3.82 7.53 -7.48
C ALA A 154 4.63 7.15 -8.73
N GLU A 155 4.27 7.69 -9.89
CA GLU A 155 5.06 7.51 -11.11
C GLU A 155 6.46 8.10 -10.97
N GLU A 156 6.59 9.27 -10.34
CA GLU A 156 7.90 9.88 -10.04
C GLU A 156 8.72 9.03 -9.08
N ARG A 157 8.11 8.51 -7.99
CA ARG A 157 8.76 7.56 -7.08
C ARG A 157 9.26 6.33 -7.82
N ARG A 158 8.43 5.75 -8.69
CA ARG A 158 8.83 4.62 -9.54
C ARG A 158 10.01 4.95 -10.45
N LYS A 159 10.00 6.12 -11.12
CA LYS A 159 11.11 6.56 -11.98
C LYS A 159 12.41 6.65 -11.17
N LYS A 160 12.38 7.29 -9.99
CA LYS A 160 13.52 7.39 -9.07
C LYS A 160 14.03 6.01 -8.63
N ARG A 161 13.13 5.08 -8.31
CA ARG A 161 13.48 3.71 -7.91
C ARG A 161 14.15 2.93 -9.05
N LEU A 162 13.66 3.03 -10.28
CA LEU A 162 14.28 2.38 -11.44
C LEU A 162 15.68 2.93 -11.73
N GLN A 163 15.88 4.24 -11.60
CA GLN A 163 17.20 4.85 -11.75
C GLN A 163 18.21 4.34 -10.69
N ARG A 164 17.75 4.07 -9.46
CA ARG A 164 18.59 3.51 -8.40
C ARG A 164 18.96 2.03 -8.64
N ARG A 165 18.06 1.24 -9.24
CA ARG A 165 18.30 -0.19 -9.54
C ARG A 165 19.20 -0.44 -10.75
N GLY A 166 19.36 0.54 -11.63
CA GLY A 166 20.24 0.49 -12.80
C GLY A 166 21.70 0.87 -12.50
N LYS A 167 22.05 1.05 -11.23
CA LYS A 167 23.42 1.18 -10.72
C LYS A 167 23.75 -0.06 -9.90
#